data_AF-A0A815MNA8-F1
#
_entry.id   AF-A0A815MNA8-F1
#
_cell.length_a   1.000
_cell.length_b   1.000
_cell.length_c   1.000
_cell.angle_alpha   90.00
_cell.angle_beta   90.00
_cell.angle_gamma   90.00
#
_symmetry.space_group_name_H-M   'P 1'
#
loop_
_entity.id
_entity.type
_entity.pdbx_description
1 polymer ?
#
loop_
_entity_poly.entity_id
_entity_poly.type
_entity_poly.pdbx_seq_one_letter_code
_entity_poly.pdbx_strand_id
1 'polypeptide(L)'
;MVAAKLNIPHYVLDYERELNKQQTRNMANQFGLAIAEKPDSQDICFVPKVMLGLGAIIGTGVFVTTGIVAAQYSGPAVMLSYLIAGVTCIFVALAYTELATMLPDSGSIYTYSYVAFGEVFAWLMGSVIILELAFAAGVVAVGWSGYVQAILAAGG
;
A
#
# COMPACT_ATOMS: atom_id res chain seq x y z
N MET A 1 7.50 23.91 -16.32
CA MET A 1 8.19 24.50 -17.49
C MET A 1 7.30 24.63 -18.75
N VAL A 2 6.06 24.09 -18.76
CA VAL A 2 5.11 24.19 -19.89
C VAL A 2 4.27 25.49 -19.89
N ALA A 3 4.16 26.18 -18.74
CA ALA A 3 3.29 27.36 -18.58
C ALA A 3 3.77 28.67 -19.24
N ALA A 4 5.04 28.74 -19.66
CA ALA A 4 5.64 29.99 -20.13
C ALA A 4 5.33 30.36 -21.60
N LYS A 5 4.59 29.52 -22.35
CA LYS A 5 4.31 29.73 -23.78
C LYS A 5 2.90 30.26 -24.10
N LEU A 6 2.05 30.43 -23.09
CA LEU A 6 0.73 31.03 -23.23
C LEU A 6 0.76 32.37 -22.47
N ASN A 7 0.37 33.45 -23.15
CA ASN A 7 0.30 34.82 -22.60
C ASN A 7 -0.89 34.94 -21.63
N ILE A 8 -0.81 34.20 -20.53
CA ILE A 8 -1.86 34.15 -19.52
C ILE A 8 -1.66 35.37 -18.60
N PRO A 9 -2.67 36.24 -18.45
CA PRO A 9 -2.53 37.47 -17.67
C PRO A 9 -2.27 37.16 -16.19
N HIS A 10 -1.37 37.94 -15.57
CA HIS A 10 -0.79 37.69 -14.24
C HIS A 10 -1.81 37.50 -13.08
N TYR A 11 -3.07 37.93 -13.23
CA TYR A 11 -4.12 37.70 -12.23
C TYR A 11 -4.59 36.24 -12.13
N VAL A 12 -4.34 35.42 -13.16
CA VAL A 12 -4.73 34.00 -13.17
C VAL A 12 -3.79 33.14 -12.32
N LEU A 13 -2.51 33.51 -12.21
CA LEU A 13 -1.51 32.79 -11.41
C LEU A 13 -1.69 33.00 -9.89
N ASP A 14 -2.35 34.08 -9.51
CA ASP A 14 -2.70 34.34 -8.12
C ASP A 14 -4.07 33.72 -7.75
N TYR A 15 -4.93 33.48 -8.74
CA TYR A 15 -6.22 32.79 -8.53
C TYR A 15 -6.06 31.28 -8.25
N GLU A 16 -5.07 30.61 -8.85
CA GLU A 16 -4.79 29.19 -8.55
C GLU A 16 -4.27 28.95 -7.13
N ARG A 17 -3.61 29.95 -6.51
CA ARG A 17 -3.03 29.82 -5.16
C ARG A 17 -4.04 29.99 -4.03
N GLU A 18 -5.16 30.66 -4.28
CA GLU A 18 -6.18 31.01 -3.28
C GLU A 18 -7.40 30.07 -3.31
N LEU A 19 -7.49 29.18 -4.30
CA LEU A 19 -8.72 28.45 -4.55
C LEU A 19 -8.83 27.20 -3.67
N ASN A 20 -9.71 27.26 -2.68
CA ASN A 20 -10.05 26.12 -1.84
C ASN A 20 -10.63 24.98 -2.70
N LYS A 21 -10.24 23.73 -2.43
CA LYS A 21 -10.64 22.54 -3.24
C LYS A 21 -12.16 22.47 -3.46
N GLN A 22 -12.96 22.93 -2.50
CA GLN A 22 -14.42 23.04 -2.63
C GLN A 22 -14.86 23.97 -3.77
N GLN A 23 -14.21 25.13 -3.91
CA GLN A 23 -14.55 26.13 -4.91
C GLN A 23 -14.16 25.66 -6.32
N THR A 24 -13.04 24.93 -6.46
CA THR A 24 -12.60 24.39 -7.76
C THR A 24 -13.59 23.35 -8.25
N ARG A 25 -14.11 22.54 -7.31
CA ARG A 25 -15.12 21.51 -7.58
C ARG A 25 -16.44 22.13 -8.03
N ASN A 26 -16.88 23.19 -7.37
CA ASN A 26 -18.11 23.89 -7.74
C ASN A 26 -18.00 24.53 -9.13
N MET A 27 -16.85 25.10 -9.47
CA MET A 27 -16.60 25.65 -10.80
C MET A 27 -16.52 24.55 -11.87
N ALA A 28 -15.79 23.47 -11.62
CA ALA A 28 -15.66 22.38 -12.59
C ALA A 28 -17.00 21.65 -12.84
N ASN A 29 -17.87 21.54 -11.83
CA ASN A 29 -19.24 21.04 -11.97
C ASN A 29 -20.09 21.98 -12.83
N GLN A 30 -19.91 23.30 -12.69
CA GLN A 30 -20.61 24.30 -13.51
C GLN A 30 -20.17 24.25 -14.98
N PHE A 31 -18.92 23.88 -15.26
CA PHE A 31 -18.38 23.75 -16.61
C PHE A 31 -18.50 22.34 -17.21
N GLY A 32 -19.14 21.38 -16.49
CA GLY A 32 -19.34 20.01 -16.98
C GLY A 32 -18.05 19.23 -17.20
N LEU A 33 -16.95 19.63 -16.56
CA LEU A 33 -15.67 18.94 -16.66
C LEU A 33 -15.70 17.68 -15.80
N ALA A 34 -15.17 16.57 -16.31
CA ALA A 34 -15.03 15.34 -15.54
C ALA A 34 -14.07 15.60 -14.36
N ILE A 35 -14.63 15.76 -13.16
CA ILE A 35 -13.86 15.84 -11.92
C ILE A 35 -13.63 14.42 -11.45
N ALA A 36 -12.36 14.00 -11.33
CA ALA A 36 -12.05 12.83 -10.54
C ALA A 36 -12.40 13.15 -9.09
N GLU A 37 -13.56 12.68 -8.65
CA GLU A 37 -14.00 12.79 -7.27
C GLU A 37 -13.10 11.91 -6.40
N LYS A 38 -11.93 12.45 -6.04
CA LYS A 38 -11.18 11.95 -4.89
C LYS A 38 -12.14 12.18 -3.72
N PRO A 39 -12.71 11.12 -3.09
CA PRO A 39 -13.45 11.34 -1.87
C PRO A 39 -12.53 12.14 -0.96
N ASP A 40 -13.06 13.14 -0.26
CA ASP A 40 -12.30 13.90 0.73
C ASP A 40 -12.01 12.91 1.86
N SER A 41 -10.94 12.16 1.64
CA SER A 41 -10.68 10.83 2.19
C SER A 41 -9.26 10.90 2.65
N GLN A 42 -9.11 11.35 3.90
CA GLN A 42 -8.20 10.75 4.87
C GLN A 42 -8.21 11.38 6.27
N ASP A 43 -9.22 12.18 6.64
CA ASP A 43 -9.54 12.43 8.05
C ASP A 43 -10.24 11.22 8.69
N ILE A 44 -9.57 10.08 8.57
CA ILE A 44 -9.82 8.94 9.43
C ILE A 44 -8.76 8.99 10.52
N CYS A 45 -9.27 9.06 11.75
CA CYS A 45 -8.58 8.73 12.99
C CYS A 45 -7.47 7.68 12.76
N PHE A 46 -6.35 7.80 13.47
CA PHE A 46 -5.21 6.86 13.43
C PHE A 46 -5.65 5.38 13.47
N VAL A 47 -6.73 5.09 14.22
CA VAL A 47 -7.24 3.74 14.49
C VAL A 47 -7.58 2.93 13.22
N PRO A 48 -8.53 3.32 12.34
CA PRO A 48 -8.87 2.54 11.15
C PRO A 48 -7.71 2.29 10.17
N LYS A 49 -6.75 3.21 10.03
CA LYS A 49 -5.56 3.00 9.19
C LYS A 49 -4.64 1.92 9.76
N VAL A 50 -4.43 1.93 11.07
CA VAL A 50 -3.65 0.90 11.77
C VAL A 50 -4.36 -0.45 11.73
N MET A 51 -5.68 -0.47 11.91
CA MET A 51 -6.45 -1.73 11.82
C MET A 51 -6.43 -2.33 10.42
N LEU A 52 -6.52 -1.50 9.37
CA LEU A 52 -6.37 -1.97 7.99
C LEU A 52 -4.97 -2.58 7.76
N GLY A 53 -3.91 -1.92 8.25
CA GLY A 53 -2.55 -2.44 8.16
C GLY A 53 -2.36 -3.76 8.92
N LEU A 54 -2.85 -3.84 10.17
CA LEU A 54 -2.79 -5.07 10.98
C LEU A 54 -3.57 -6.22 10.33
N GLY A 55 -4.76 -5.95 9.79
CA GLY A 55 -5.58 -6.95 9.10
C GLY A 55 -4.95 -7.48 7.82
N ALA A 56 -4.13 -6.68 7.14
CA ALA A 56 -3.37 -7.12 5.97
C ALA A 56 -2.13 -7.98 6.33
N ILE A 57 -1.56 -7.79 7.53
CA ILE A 57 -0.36 -8.52 7.98
C ILE A 57 -0.72 -9.85 8.66
N ILE A 58 -1.76 -9.86 9.50
CA ILE A 58 -2.16 -11.04 10.28
C ILE A 58 -3.03 -11.95 9.40
N GLY A 59 -2.50 -13.11 9.01
CA GLY A 59 -3.22 -14.07 8.17
C GLY A 59 -2.58 -15.46 8.13
N THR A 60 -2.78 -16.17 7.02
CA THR A 60 -2.32 -17.56 6.84
C THR A 60 -0.81 -17.71 7.02
N GLY A 61 -0.03 -16.66 6.73
CA GLY A 61 1.42 -16.64 6.93
C GLY A 61 1.83 -17.04 8.36
N VAL A 62 1.24 -16.40 9.37
CA VAL A 62 1.56 -16.69 10.79
C VAL A 62 0.89 -17.98 11.26
N PHE A 63 -0.33 -18.27 10.84
CA PHE A 63 -1.06 -19.42 11.38
C PHE A 63 -0.61 -20.77 10.78
N VAL A 64 -0.24 -20.80 9.50
CA VAL A 64 0.13 -22.05 8.79
C VAL A 64 1.64 -22.20 8.71
N THR A 65 2.34 -21.17 8.23
CA THR A 65 3.78 -21.27 7.94
C THR A 65 4.60 -21.45 9.21
N THR A 66 4.21 -20.83 10.33
CA THR A 66 4.88 -21.01 11.63
C THR A 66 4.91 -22.48 12.05
N GLY A 67 3.81 -23.21 11.86
CA GLY A 67 3.73 -24.64 12.18
C GLY A 67 4.69 -25.47 11.34
N ILE A 68 4.76 -25.20 10.04
CA ILE A 68 5.67 -25.89 9.11
C ILE A 68 7.13 -25.57 9.44
N VAL A 69 7.45 -24.31 9.71
CA VAL A 69 8.82 -23.86 10.05
C VAL A 69 9.26 -24.42 11.41
N ALA A 70 8.37 -24.46 12.39
CA ALA A 70 8.65 -25.07 13.68
C ALA A 70 8.87 -26.58 13.55
N ALA A 71 8.05 -27.28 12.76
CA ALA A 71 8.14 -28.73 12.62
C ALA A 71 9.36 -29.20 11.79
N GLN A 72 9.73 -28.47 10.74
CA GLN A 72 10.73 -28.93 9.77
C GLN A 72 12.08 -28.21 9.82
N TYR A 73 12.16 -26.99 10.36
CA TYR A 73 13.36 -26.16 10.24
C TYR A 73 13.96 -25.73 11.58
N SER A 74 13.21 -24.95 12.38
CA SER A 74 13.76 -24.30 13.58
C SER A 74 13.45 -25.02 14.90
N GLY A 75 12.48 -25.94 14.94
CA GLY A 75 12.11 -26.61 16.18
C GLY A 75 11.73 -25.61 17.29
N PRO A 76 12.19 -25.82 18.55
CA PRO A 76 11.94 -24.89 19.66
C PRO A 76 12.55 -23.50 19.46
N ALA A 77 13.55 -23.36 18.57
CA ALA A 77 14.25 -22.11 18.32
C ALA A 77 13.51 -21.15 17.37
N VAL A 78 12.27 -21.48 16.95
CA VAL A 78 11.49 -20.65 16.02
C VAL A 78 11.27 -19.22 16.54
N MET A 79 11.20 -19.04 17.86
CA MET A 79 11.08 -17.72 18.50
C MET A 79 12.27 -16.81 18.22
N LEU A 80 13.49 -17.37 18.14
CA LEU A 80 14.69 -16.59 17.83
C LEU A 80 14.68 -16.14 16.36
N SER A 81 14.21 -16.99 15.45
CA SER A 81 14.03 -16.65 14.03
C SER A 81 13.03 -15.50 13.84
N TYR A 82 11.90 -15.52 14.57
CA TYR A 82 10.93 -14.43 14.55
C TYR A 82 11.45 -13.13 15.15
N LEU A 83 12.29 -13.20 16.19
CA LEU A 83 12.92 -12.02 16.78
C LEU A 83 13.81 -11.29 15.76
N ILE A 84 14.66 -12.02 15.05
CA ILE A 84 15.57 -11.46 14.03
C ILE A 84 14.77 -10.90 12.85
N ALA A 85 13.74 -11.63 12.41
CA ALA A 85 12.82 -11.15 11.36
C ALA A 85 12.09 -9.87 11.78
N GLY A 86 11.63 -9.78 13.04
CA GLY A 86 10.96 -8.61 13.58
C GLY A 86 11.87 -7.38 13.62
N VAL A 87 13.11 -7.53 14.08
CA VAL A 87 14.10 -6.43 14.07
C VAL A 87 14.36 -5.94 12.64
N THR A 88 14.50 -6.85 11.68
CA THR A 88 14.68 -6.49 10.26
C THR A 88 13.48 -5.73 9.71
N CYS A 89 12.26 -6.18 10.04
CA CYS A 89 11.02 -5.52 9.63
C CYS A 89 10.91 -4.09 10.16
N ILE A 90 11.37 -3.83 11.40
CA ILE A 90 11.39 -2.47 11.97
C ILE A 90 12.27 -1.53 11.14
N PHE A 91 13.47 -1.96 10.74
CA PHE A 91 14.36 -1.14 9.91
C PHE A 91 13.74 -0.85 8.53
N VAL A 92 13.11 -1.85 7.91
CA VAL A 92 12.41 -1.68 6.64
C VAL A 92 11.22 -0.72 6.81
N ALA A 93 10.42 -0.88 7.87
CA ALA A 93 9.27 -0.02 8.14
C ALA A 93 9.69 1.45 8.36
N LEU A 94 10.81 1.71 9.02
CA LEU A 94 11.35 3.06 9.20
C LEU A 94 11.71 3.71 7.85
N ALA A 95 12.40 2.99 6.97
CA ALA A 95 12.75 3.47 5.63
C ALA A 95 11.51 3.73 4.76
N TYR A 96 10.52 2.83 4.83
CA TYR A 96 9.24 3.02 4.12
C TYR A 96 8.43 4.20 4.67
N THR A 97 8.50 4.45 5.98
CA THR A 97 7.82 5.59 6.60
C THR A 97 8.43 6.92 6.12
N GLU A 98 9.76 7.00 6.05
CA GLU A 98 10.44 8.17 5.50
C GLU A 98 9.98 8.46 4.06
N LEU A 99 9.97 7.43 3.22
CA LEU A 99 9.54 7.54 1.82
C LEU A 99 8.05 7.92 1.68
N ALA A 100 7.19 7.35 2.52
CA ALA A 100 5.76 7.65 2.54
C ALA A 100 5.47 9.10 2.97
N THR A 101 6.30 9.70 3.83
CA THR A 101 6.18 11.12 4.20
C THR A 101 6.71 12.07 3.12
N MET A 102 7.72 11.65 2.35
CA MET A 102 8.27 12.46 1.26
C MET A 102 7.36 12.50 0.02
N LEU A 103 6.68 11.40 -0.28
CA LEU A 103 5.85 11.23 -1.47
C LEU A 103 4.42 10.80 -1.06
N PRO A 104 3.54 11.74 -0.67
CA PRO A 104 2.18 11.46 -0.22
C PRO A 104 1.21 11.20 -1.39
N ASP A 105 1.69 10.54 -2.43
CA ASP A 105 0.88 10.13 -3.57
C ASP A 105 0.34 8.72 -3.39
N SER A 106 -0.82 8.45 -3.99
CA SER A 106 -1.53 7.16 -3.90
C SER A 106 -0.89 6.06 -4.76
N GLY A 107 0.44 6.03 -4.79
CA GLY A 107 1.24 5.09 -5.53
C GLY A 107 2.09 4.29 -4.55
N SER A 108 1.88 2.98 -4.51
CA SER A 108 2.74 2.04 -3.79
C SER A 108 4.18 2.10 -4.35
N ILE A 109 4.99 1.10 -4.04
CA ILE A 109 6.41 0.94 -4.42
C ILE A 109 6.72 1.27 -5.89
N TYR A 110 5.77 1.10 -6.82
CA TYR A 110 5.88 1.54 -8.22
C TYR A 110 6.22 3.04 -8.35
N THR A 111 5.46 3.91 -7.70
CA THR A 111 5.64 5.36 -7.80
C THR A 111 6.93 5.80 -7.12
N TYR A 112 7.27 5.16 -6.00
CA TYR A 112 8.56 5.41 -5.34
C TYR A 112 9.75 5.01 -6.21
N SER A 113 9.66 3.87 -6.89
CA SER A 113 10.70 3.39 -7.81
C SER A 113 10.80 4.28 -9.05
N TYR A 114 9.68 4.83 -9.52
CA TYR A 114 9.65 5.77 -10.65
C TYR A 114 10.37 7.07 -10.31
N VAL A 115 10.13 7.64 -9.13
CA VAL A 115 10.79 8.87 -8.69
C VAL A 115 12.29 8.65 -8.44
N ALA A 116 12.69 7.50 -7.89
CA ALA A 116 14.08 7.23 -7.53
C ALA A 116 14.96 6.75 -8.70
N PHE A 117 14.46 5.85 -9.55
CA PHE A 117 15.26 5.12 -10.54
C PHE A 117 14.78 5.29 -11.99
N GLY A 118 13.64 5.94 -12.19
CA GLY A 118 13.05 6.15 -13.52
C GLY A 118 12.20 4.99 -14.04
N GLU A 119 11.83 5.09 -15.31
CA GLU A 119 10.71 4.32 -15.88
C GLU A 119 10.97 2.80 -16.02
N VAL A 120 12.19 2.40 -16.39
CA VAL A 120 12.53 0.98 -16.61
C VAL A 120 12.46 0.19 -15.29
N PHE A 121 12.99 0.75 -14.22
CA PHE A 121 12.95 0.12 -12.89
C PHE A 121 11.55 0.15 -12.29
N ALA A 122 10.79 1.22 -12.51
CA ALA A 122 9.39 1.27 -12.10
C ALA A 122 8.57 0.16 -12.78
N TRP A 123 8.75 -0.04 -14.08
CA TRP A 123 8.05 -1.09 -14.83
C TRP A 123 8.42 -2.50 -14.33
N LEU A 124 9.69 -2.75 -14.03
CA LEU A 124 10.14 -4.01 -13.45
C LEU A 124 9.51 -4.26 -12.07
N MET A 125 9.56 -3.26 -11.18
CA MET A 125 9.00 -3.36 -9.83
C MET A 125 7.48 -3.52 -9.85
N GLY A 126 6.78 -2.81 -10.75
CA GLY A 126 5.35 -2.98 -10.95
C GLY A 126 5.00 -4.42 -11.35
N SER A 127 5.79 -5.00 -12.24
CA SER A 127 5.61 -6.40 -12.68
C SER A 127 5.85 -7.41 -11.56
N VAL A 128 6.88 -7.19 -10.73
CA VAL A 128 7.16 -8.04 -9.55
C VAL A 128 6.04 -7.94 -8.52
N ILE A 129 5.51 -6.75 -8.25
CA ILE A 129 4.41 -6.55 -7.28
C ILE A 129 3.16 -7.32 -7.70
N ILE A 130 2.82 -7.32 -9.01
CA ILE A 130 1.67 -8.09 -9.51
C ILE A 130 1.87 -9.59 -9.27
N LEU A 131 3.07 -10.12 -9.53
CA LEU A 131 3.39 -11.52 -9.29
C LEU A 131 3.39 -11.86 -7.79
N GLU A 132 3.92 -10.96 -6.95
CA GLU A 132 3.95 -11.11 -5.50
C GLU A 132 2.53 -11.18 -4.92
N LEU A 133 1.64 -10.28 -5.36
CA LEU A 133 0.22 -10.29 -4.95
C LEU A 133 -0.50 -11.57 -5.40
N ALA A 134 -0.23 -12.06 -6.62
CA ALA A 134 -0.81 -13.30 -7.12
C ALA A 134 -0.32 -14.52 -6.31
N PHE A 135 0.97 -14.57 -6.01
CA PHE A 135 1.55 -15.61 -5.17
C PHE A 135 0.99 -15.56 -3.73
N ALA A 136 0.92 -14.38 -3.13
CA ALA A 136 0.37 -14.18 -1.79
C ALA A 136 -1.10 -14.64 -1.72
N ALA A 137 -1.93 -14.28 -2.70
CA ALA A 137 -3.31 -14.74 -2.79
C ALA A 137 -3.41 -16.26 -2.87
N GLY A 138 -2.52 -16.92 -3.64
CA GLY A 138 -2.44 -18.38 -3.72
C GLY A 138 -2.09 -19.03 -2.37
N VAL A 139 -1.09 -18.51 -1.67
CA VAL A 139 -0.69 -19.01 -0.34
C VAL A 139 -1.82 -18.84 0.69
N VAL A 140 -2.54 -17.72 0.64
CA VAL A 140 -3.72 -17.49 1.49
C VAL A 140 -4.84 -18.48 1.19
N ALA A 141 -5.15 -18.73 -0.08
CA ALA A 141 -6.17 -19.70 -0.48
C ALA A 141 -5.85 -21.13 0.00
N VAL A 142 -4.58 -21.56 -0.14
CA VAL A 142 -4.12 -22.88 0.35
C VAL A 142 -4.17 -22.97 1.86
N GLY A 143 -3.75 -21.93 2.58
CA GLY A 143 -3.82 -21.91 4.04
C GLY A 143 -5.25 -22.02 4.55
N TRP A 144 -6.18 -21.29 3.92
CA TRP A 144 -7.59 -21.31 4.33
C TRP A 144 -8.29 -22.63 4.02
N SER A 145 -8.00 -23.24 2.86
CA SER A 145 -8.58 -24.54 2.50
C SER A 145 -8.16 -25.64 3.48
N GLY A 146 -6.91 -25.62 3.96
CA GLY A 146 -6.44 -26.54 5.00
C GLY A 146 -7.23 -26.41 6.31
N TYR A 147 -7.51 -25.19 6.77
CA TYR A 147 -8.34 -24.97 7.96
C TYR A 147 -9.78 -25.46 7.78
N VAL A 148 -10.40 -25.18 6.63
CA VAL A 148 -11.77 -25.63 6.35
C VAL A 148 -11.85 -27.16 6.32
N GLN A 149 -10.90 -27.82 5.67
CA GLN A 149 -10.85 -29.28 5.64
C GLN A 149 -10.68 -29.87 7.04
N ALA A 150 -9.82 -29.29 7.87
CA ALA A 150 -9.62 -29.73 9.25
C ALA A 150 -10.90 -29.58 10.09
N ILE A 151 -11.62 -28.48 9.94
CA ILE A 151 -12.90 -28.26 10.63
C ILE A 151 -13.95 -29.28 10.18
N LEU A 152 -14.07 -29.50 8.87
CA LEU A 152 -15.03 -30.45 8.32
C LEU A 152 -14.73 -31.90 8.75
N ALA A 153 -13.45 -32.28 8.81
CA ALA A 153 -13.01 -33.59 9.27
C ALA A 153 -13.17 -33.78 10.78
N ALA A 154 -13.12 -32.71 11.58
CA ALA A 154 -13.34 -32.78 13.03
C ALA A 154 -14.83 -32.77 13.43
N GLY A 155 -15.71 -32.28 12.53
CA GLY A 155 -17.14 -32.13 12.77
C GLY A 155 -18.02 -33.28 12.24
N GLY A 156 -17.44 -34.31 11.63
CA GLY A 156 -18.11 -35.53 11.15
C GLY A 156 -17.44 -36.79 11.69
#